data_AF-A0A955AUV5-F1
#
_entry.id   AF-A0A955AUV5-F1
#
_cell.length_a   1.000
_cell.length_b   1.000
_cell.length_c   1.000
_cell.angle_alpha   90.00
_cell.angle_beta   90.00
_cell.angle_gamma   90.00
#
_symmetry.space_group_name_H-M   'P 1'
#
loop_
_entity.id
_entity.type
_entity.pdbx_description
1 polymer ?
#
loop_
_entity_poly.entity_id
_entity_poly.type
_entity_poly.pdbx_seq_one_letter_code
_entity_poly.pdbx_strand_id
1 'polypeptide(L)'
;MSTPQVGSPNMTIPVPSSVGGGGMRGYTWHLSVVNAGNPRGEVGANFGGAVVLQPAAFLSPQDWALAQMQTGQWTLVSDDAENGPKSKRFHFGMPGAIPISGDFNGDGLEEIGVFYQGRWFVDLNGNGRWDEEDLWAKLGGKDDLPVTGDWDGDGKDDIGTFGPEWSGDARAIAVEPGLPDPFNMRVARPKNFPPKPADAPDELRLLKRSAKGSPRADVIDHVFRYGTDGDIPVAGDWNGDGISTIGIFRNGKWHLDMDGDGQWSRADVIVYFGEPGDRPVVGDFNGDGIDEIGFFRAGQWTLDIDGDRELTAHDRVFQYGDAHDLPIVGDWDGDGVDEPGLYREVRQHGD
;
A
#
# COMPACT_ATOMS: atom_id res chain seq x y z
N MET A 1 5.28 14.25 27.63
CA MET A 1 5.21 12.78 27.53
C MET A 1 4.82 12.54 26.10
N SER A 2 5.81 12.26 25.28
CA SER A 2 5.71 12.17 23.82
C SER A 2 5.19 10.79 23.48
N THR A 3 4.06 10.73 22.77
CA THR A 3 3.63 9.53 22.06
C THR A 3 4.54 9.35 20.84
N PRO A 4 5.04 8.14 20.55
CA PRO A 4 5.63 7.88 19.25
C PRO A 4 4.54 8.01 18.19
N GLN A 5 4.80 8.84 17.18
CA GLN A 5 3.99 8.90 15.96
C GLN A 5 4.59 7.89 14.98
N VAL A 6 3.71 7.21 14.26
CA VAL A 6 4.01 6.13 13.33
C VAL A 6 3.91 6.73 11.93
N GLY A 7 4.95 6.55 11.11
CA GLY A 7 4.97 6.93 9.70
C GLY A 7 3.89 6.18 8.91
N SER A 8 3.37 6.82 7.86
CA SER A 8 2.30 6.31 7.00
C SER A 8 2.86 5.88 5.64
N PRO A 9 2.19 4.97 4.92
CA PRO A 9 2.81 4.17 3.88
C PRO A 9 2.78 4.81 2.50
N ASN A 10 3.85 4.51 1.79
CA ASN A 10 4.33 5.36 0.74
C ASN A 10 4.52 4.62 -0.56
N MET A 11 3.41 4.47 -1.28
CA MET A 11 3.40 3.67 -2.49
C MET A 11 3.59 4.49 -3.77
N THR A 12 4.49 4.02 -4.64
CA THR A 12 4.50 4.44 -6.05
C THR A 12 4.47 3.27 -7.01
N ILE A 13 3.62 3.39 -8.01
CA ILE A 13 3.21 2.30 -8.88
C ILE A 13 3.62 2.60 -10.33
N PRO A 14 4.16 1.62 -11.07
CA PRO A 14 4.44 1.77 -12.49
C PRO A 14 3.16 1.98 -13.30
N VAL A 15 3.17 2.95 -14.22
CA VAL A 15 2.07 3.23 -15.15
C VAL A 15 1.85 2.02 -16.10
N PRO A 16 0.68 1.36 -16.11
CA PRO A 16 0.42 0.27 -17.04
C PRO A 16 0.30 0.76 -18.48
N SER A 17 0.73 -0.07 -19.43
CA SER A 17 0.45 0.16 -20.85
C SER A 17 -0.98 -0.30 -21.16
N SER A 18 -1.80 0.59 -21.72
CA SER A 18 -3.22 0.36 -22.00
C SER A 18 -3.43 -0.85 -22.92
N VAL A 19 -4.14 -1.88 -22.45
CA VAL A 19 -4.69 -2.95 -23.30
C VAL A 19 -6.19 -2.94 -23.16
N GLY A 20 -6.86 -2.32 -24.14
CA GLY A 20 -8.31 -2.35 -24.23
C GLY A 20 -8.84 -3.73 -24.62
N GLY A 21 -9.95 -4.14 -24.00
CA GLY A 21 -10.82 -5.17 -24.56
C GLY A 21 -11.72 -5.92 -23.57
N GLY A 22 -12.98 -5.48 -23.45
CA GLY A 22 -14.12 -6.40 -23.34
C GLY A 22 -14.83 -6.55 -21.99
N GLY A 23 -15.84 -5.71 -21.75
CA GLY A 23 -16.88 -5.88 -20.72
C GLY A 23 -16.76 -4.88 -19.57
N MET A 24 -17.76 -4.00 -19.42
CA MET A 24 -17.84 -3.01 -18.34
C MET A 24 -17.91 -3.67 -16.96
N ARG A 25 -16.76 -4.07 -16.41
CA ARG A 25 -16.58 -4.24 -14.97
C ARG A 25 -15.99 -2.93 -14.45
N GLY A 26 -16.49 -2.44 -13.31
CA GLY A 26 -15.92 -1.25 -12.66
C GLY A 26 -14.48 -1.52 -12.21
N TYR A 27 -13.84 -0.53 -11.62
CA TYR A 27 -12.63 -0.74 -10.83
C TYR A 27 -12.98 -0.55 -9.35
N THR A 28 -12.36 -1.33 -8.49
CA THR A 28 -12.67 -1.38 -7.07
C THR A 28 -11.41 -1.51 -6.24
N TRP A 29 -11.50 -0.98 -5.03
CA TRP A 29 -10.51 -1.16 -3.98
C TRP A 29 -10.86 -2.36 -3.13
N HIS A 30 -9.83 -3.02 -2.65
CA HIS A 30 -9.90 -4.26 -1.89
C HIS A 30 -8.89 -4.14 -0.75
N LEU A 31 -9.29 -3.53 0.37
CA LEU A 31 -8.42 -3.24 1.49
C LEU A 31 -8.49 -4.35 2.54
N SER A 32 -7.34 -4.68 3.08
CA SER A 32 -7.13 -5.81 3.97
C SER A 32 -6.39 -5.34 5.20
N VAL A 33 -7.04 -5.41 6.36
CA VAL A 33 -6.38 -5.13 7.63
C VAL A 33 -5.46 -6.32 7.96
N VAL A 34 -4.16 -6.11 7.83
CA VAL A 34 -3.08 -7.06 8.06
C VAL A 34 -2.14 -6.55 9.14
N ASN A 35 -2.50 -6.86 10.37
CA ASN A 35 -1.68 -6.65 11.56
C ASN A 35 -0.50 -7.65 11.63
N ALA A 36 0.53 -7.50 10.78
CA ALA A 36 1.68 -8.42 10.68
C ALA A 36 1.27 -9.91 10.60
N GLY A 37 0.19 -10.21 9.87
CA GLY A 37 -0.32 -11.57 9.73
C GLY A 37 -1.25 -12.07 10.85
N ASN A 38 -1.67 -11.19 11.78
CA ASN A 38 -2.60 -11.51 12.87
C ASN A 38 -3.91 -10.72 12.73
N PRO A 39 -5.10 -11.35 12.80
CA PRO A 39 -6.35 -10.62 13.00
C PRO A 39 -6.32 -9.88 14.35
N ARG A 40 -6.99 -8.72 14.42
CA ARG A 40 -7.30 -8.06 15.70
C ARG A 40 -8.12 -9.00 16.59
N GLY A 41 -7.56 -9.32 17.76
CA GLY A 41 -8.17 -10.13 18.82
C GLY A 41 -7.61 -11.55 18.93
N GLU A 42 -7.21 -11.96 20.14
CA GLU A 42 -7.15 -13.39 20.45
C GLU A 42 -8.50 -14.00 20.09
N VAL A 43 -8.50 -15.18 19.44
CA VAL A 43 -9.72 -15.98 19.31
C VAL A 43 -10.16 -16.35 20.73
N GLY A 44 -10.91 -15.46 21.37
CA GLY A 44 -11.51 -15.70 22.67
C GLY A 44 -12.36 -16.95 22.53
N ALA A 45 -12.16 -17.91 23.43
CA ALA A 45 -12.68 -19.28 23.37
C ALA A 45 -14.23 -19.42 23.25
N ASN A 46 -14.98 -18.33 23.10
CA ASN A 46 -16.44 -18.28 23.10
C ASN A 46 -17.08 -17.71 21.82
N PHE A 47 -16.36 -17.57 20.71
CA PHE A 47 -17.01 -17.35 19.42
C PHE A 47 -17.52 -18.68 18.85
N GLY A 48 -18.80 -18.97 19.06
CA GLY A 48 -19.53 -20.11 18.50
C GLY A 48 -19.81 -20.02 16.99
N GLY A 49 -19.03 -19.27 16.24
CA GLY A 49 -19.06 -19.19 14.79
C GLY A 49 -17.65 -19.41 14.27
N ALA A 50 -17.48 -20.38 13.37
CA ALA A 50 -16.19 -20.72 12.81
C ALA A 50 -15.51 -19.48 12.25
N VAL A 51 -14.38 -19.06 12.84
CA VAL A 51 -13.34 -18.36 12.08
C VAL A 51 -13.16 -19.21 10.83
N VAL A 52 -13.32 -18.60 9.66
CA VAL A 52 -13.13 -19.28 8.39
C VAL A 52 -11.62 -19.50 8.21
N LEU A 53 -11.03 -20.35 9.06
CA LEU A 53 -9.86 -21.14 8.71
C LEU A 53 -10.35 -22.16 7.68
N GLN A 54 -10.79 -21.69 6.51
CA GLN A 54 -10.91 -22.57 5.38
C GLN A 54 -9.51 -23.16 5.18
N PRO A 55 -9.38 -24.48 5.02
CA PRO A 55 -8.13 -25.06 4.58
C PRO A 55 -7.79 -24.33 3.28
N ALA A 56 -6.82 -23.42 3.33
CA ALA A 56 -6.32 -22.75 2.14
C ALA A 56 -6.05 -23.87 1.14
N ALA A 57 -6.69 -23.81 -0.04
CA ALA A 57 -6.39 -24.77 -1.09
C ALA A 57 -4.88 -24.65 -1.36
N PHE A 58 -4.13 -25.66 -0.89
CA PHE A 58 -2.68 -25.81 -0.90
C PHE A 58 -1.88 -24.56 -1.29
N LEU A 59 -1.59 -23.69 -0.32
CA LEU A 59 -0.42 -22.82 -0.45
C LEU A 59 0.82 -23.68 -0.41
N SER A 60 1.55 -23.68 -1.51
CA SER A 60 2.72 -24.52 -1.62
C SER A 60 3.89 -23.84 -0.91
N PRO A 61 4.79 -24.59 -0.26
CA PRO A 61 6.11 -24.07 0.10
C PRO A 61 6.92 -23.56 -1.10
N GLN A 62 6.47 -23.84 -2.33
CA GLN A 62 7.12 -23.37 -3.56
C GLN A 62 6.86 -21.89 -3.81
N ASP A 63 5.73 -21.34 -3.35
CA ASP A 63 5.47 -19.89 -3.40
C ASP A 63 6.48 -19.11 -2.55
N TRP A 64 6.91 -19.70 -1.42
CA TRP A 64 8.02 -19.20 -0.60
C TRP A 64 9.39 -19.36 -1.27
N ALA A 65 9.55 -20.35 -2.14
CA ALA A 65 10.81 -20.68 -2.78
C ALA A 65 10.94 -20.08 -4.21
N LEU A 66 10.15 -19.05 -4.55
CA LEU A 66 10.28 -18.32 -5.81
C LEU A 66 11.69 -17.72 -5.90
N ALA A 67 12.59 -18.42 -6.59
CA ALA A 67 14.05 -18.24 -6.56
C ALA A 67 14.57 -16.96 -7.26
N GLN A 68 13.83 -15.85 -7.21
CA GLN A 68 14.17 -14.62 -7.96
C GLN A 68 14.11 -13.34 -7.11
N MET A 69 14.00 -13.45 -5.78
CA MET A 69 13.90 -12.32 -4.84
C MET A 69 15.21 -11.52 -4.64
N GLN A 70 16.16 -11.60 -5.57
CA GLN A 70 17.47 -10.94 -5.52
C GLN A 70 17.78 -10.15 -6.79
N THR A 71 16.75 -9.81 -7.57
CA THR A 71 16.90 -9.14 -8.87
C THR A 71 16.42 -7.69 -8.87
N GLY A 72 15.60 -7.29 -7.90
CA GLY A 72 15.32 -5.88 -7.64
C GLY A 72 16.43 -5.25 -6.81
N GLN A 73 17.01 -4.14 -7.24
CA GLN A 73 17.96 -3.36 -6.46
C GLN A 73 17.23 -2.19 -5.80
N TRP A 74 17.33 -2.10 -4.48
CA TRP A 74 16.82 -1.00 -3.67
C TRP A 74 17.96 -0.03 -3.35
N THR A 75 17.71 1.28 -3.40
CA THR A 75 18.60 2.32 -2.88
C THR A 75 17.75 3.30 -2.08
N LEU A 76 17.82 3.18 -0.75
CA LEU A 76 17.12 4.03 0.21
C LEU A 76 18.07 5.13 0.67
N VAL A 77 17.60 6.36 0.81
CA VAL A 77 18.39 7.47 1.39
C VAL A 77 17.65 8.04 2.58
N SER A 78 18.38 8.36 3.64
CA SER A 78 17.85 9.06 4.81
C SER A 78 18.73 10.26 5.15
N ASP A 79 18.13 11.32 5.67
CA ASP A 79 18.80 12.59 5.97
C ASP A 79 19.24 12.64 7.46
N ASP A 80 20.35 11.98 7.81
CA ASP A 80 20.89 12.07 9.18
C ASP A 80 21.44 13.48 9.48
N ALA A 81 20.76 14.21 10.36
CA ALA A 81 21.12 15.57 10.77
C ALA A 81 22.53 15.70 11.41
N GLU A 82 23.06 14.64 12.02
CA GLU A 82 24.37 14.62 12.66
C GLU A 82 25.50 14.16 11.72
N ASN A 83 25.22 13.22 10.83
CA ASN A 83 26.25 12.55 10.02
C ASN A 83 26.13 12.78 8.51
N GLY A 84 25.12 13.53 8.06
CA GLY A 84 24.79 13.74 6.66
C GLY A 84 24.08 12.53 6.03
N PRO A 85 23.65 12.65 4.77
CA PRO A 85 22.77 11.67 4.15
C PRO A 85 23.39 10.27 4.11
N LYS A 86 22.62 9.27 4.54
CA LYS A 86 22.98 7.85 4.47
C LYS A 86 22.36 7.23 3.23
N SER A 87 22.96 6.14 2.75
CA SER A 87 22.34 5.32 1.70
C SER A 87 22.47 3.83 2.01
N LYS A 88 21.35 3.11 1.92
CA LYS A 88 21.27 1.65 2.06
C LYS A 88 20.97 1.05 0.69
N ARG A 89 21.82 0.12 0.24
CA ARG A 89 21.62 -0.60 -1.02
C ARG A 89 21.64 -2.11 -0.79
N PHE A 90 20.61 -2.80 -1.27
CA PHE A 90 20.45 -4.24 -1.18
C PHE A 90 19.62 -4.77 -2.35
N HIS A 91 19.48 -6.09 -2.43
CA HIS A 91 18.67 -6.74 -3.45
C HIS A 91 17.50 -7.48 -2.81
N PHE A 92 16.29 -7.10 -3.22
CA PHE A 92 15.04 -7.72 -2.81
C PHE A 92 14.04 -7.59 -3.95
N GLY A 93 13.29 -8.64 -4.24
CA GLY A 93 12.27 -8.61 -5.28
C GLY A 93 12.70 -9.22 -6.61
N MET A 94 11.71 -9.34 -7.50
CA MET A 94 11.74 -10.13 -8.73
C MET A 94 11.35 -9.32 -9.96
N PRO A 95 11.68 -9.78 -11.19
CA PRO A 95 11.35 -9.02 -12.39
C PRO A 95 9.84 -8.93 -12.61
N GLY A 96 9.35 -7.74 -12.97
CA GLY A 96 7.93 -7.43 -13.15
C GLY A 96 7.18 -7.18 -11.84
N ALA A 97 7.86 -7.13 -10.70
CA ALA A 97 7.23 -6.84 -9.41
C ALA A 97 7.19 -5.33 -9.14
N ILE A 98 6.13 -4.91 -8.45
CA ILE A 98 5.88 -3.52 -8.05
C ILE A 98 6.44 -3.34 -6.63
N PRO A 99 7.34 -2.37 -6.37
CA PRO A 99 7.84 -2.10 -5.02
C PRO A 99 6.73 -1.51 -4.16
N ILE A 100 6.73 -1.87 -2.88
CA ILE A 100 5.81 -1.35 -1.85
C ILE A 100 6.62 -1.07 -0.58
N SER A 101 6.11 -0.17 0.26
CA SER A 101 6.64 0.13 1.60
C SER A 101 5.53 0.42 2.58
N GLY A 102 5.86 0.33 3.87
CA GLY A 102 5.01 0.67 5.00
C GLY A 102 5.55 0.07 6.32
N ASP A 103 5.18 0.63 7.45
CA ASP A 103 5.42 0.08 8.79
C ASP A 103 4.45 -1.08 9.07
N PHE A 104 4.68 -2.23 8.42
CA PHE A 104 3.81 -3.40 8.56
C PHE A 104 3.93 -4.04 9.95
N ASN A 105 5.05 -3.81 10.65
CA ASN A 105 5.36 -4.44 11.91
C ASN A 105 4.97 -3.56 13.13
N GLY A 106 4.79 -2.26 12.93
CA GLY A 106 4.41 -1.25 13.93
C GLY A 106 5.57 -0.81 14.82
N ASP A 107 6.80 -0.75 14.32
CA ASP A 107 7.98 -0.29 15.08
C ASP A 107 8.42 1.14 14.74
N GLY A 108 7.71 1.81 13.83
CA GLY A 108 8.00 3.16 13.35
C GLY A 108 9.13 3.22 12.33
N LEU A 109 9.51 2.09 11.72
CA LEU A 109 10.37 2.05 10.54
C LEU A 109 9.61 1.40 9.39
N GLU A 110 9.74 1.95 8.19
CA GLU A 110 9.07 1.39 7.03
C GLU A 110 9.84 0.18 6.52
N GLU A 111 9.13 -0.93 6.43
CA GLU A 111 9.58 -2.10 5.71
C GLU A 111 9.41 -1.93 4.21
N ILE A 112 10.12 -2.79 3.47
CA ILE A 112 10.00 -2.90 2.02
C ILE A 112 9.32 -4.20 1.63
N GLY A 113 8.75 -4.21 0.44
CA GLY A 113 8.24 -5.43 -0.16
C GLY A 113 8.08 -5.32 -1.65
N VAL A 114 7.56 -6.39 -2.24
CA VAL A 114 7.10 -6.37 -3.64
C VAL A 114 5.74 -7.04 -3.80
N PHE A 115 4.95 -6.49 -4.71
CA PHE A 115 3.74 -7.08 -5.24
C PHE A 115 4.02 -7.70 -6.61
N TYR A 116 3.69 -8.98 -6.78
CA TYR A 116 3.82 -9.68 -8.05
C TYR A 116 2.61 -10.57 -8.31
N GLN A 117 1.81 -10.16 -9.28
CA GLN A 117 0.67 -10.92 -9.78
C GLN A 117 -0.32 -11.36 -8.68
N GLY A 118 -0.76 -10.42 -7.83
CA GLY A 118 -1.69 -10.70 -6.74
C GLY A 118 -1.04 -11.31 -5.50
N ARG A 119 0.30 -11.39 -5.46
CA ARG A 119 1.07 -11.88 -4.31
C ARG A 119 1.92 -10.78 -3.72
N TRP A 120 1.95 -10.73 -2.41
CA TRP A 120 2.73 -9.78 -1.60
C TRP A 120 3.89 -10.53 -0.94
N PHE A 121 5.07 -9.95 -1.00
CA PHE A 121 6.30 -10.43 -0.36
C PHE A 121 6.90 -9.27 0.40
N VAL A 122 6.74 -9.25 1.72
CA VAL A 122 7.20 -8.15 2.59
C VAL A 122 8.38 -8.64 3.41
N ASP A 123 9.48 -7.91 3.37
CA ASP A 123 10.68 -8.07 4.20
C ASP A 123 10.37 -7.62 5.63
N LEU A 124 9.53 -8.37 6.34
CA LEU A 124 8.89 -7.96 7.60
C LEU A 124 9.90 -7.75 8.74
N ASN A 125 11.10 -8.33 8.64
CA ASN A 125 12.16 -8.15 9.63
C ASN A 125 13.20 -7.09 9.24
N GLY A 126 13.00 -6.38 8.12
CA GLY A 126 13.83 -5.25 7.65
C GLY A 126 15.26 -5.62 7.26
N ASN A 127 15.56 -6.92 7.07
CA ASN A 127 16.93 -7.38 6.87
C ASN A 127 17.41 -7.31 5.40
N GLY A 128 16.51 -6.96 4.49
CA GLY A 128 16.73 -6.82 3.05
C GLY A 128 16.79 -8.16 2.32
N ARG A 129 16.21 -9.24 2.86
CA ARG A 129 16.28 -10.59 2.27
C ARG A 129 15.00 -11.35 2.51
N TRP A 130 14.50 -11.95 1.43
CA TRP A 130 13.41 -12.91 1.52
C TRP A 130 13.80 -14.19 2.27
N ASP A 131 13.29 -14.37 3.49
CA ASP A 131 13.57 -15.50 4.37
C ASP A 131 12.37 -16.00 5.19
N GLU A 132 12.61 -16.92 6.14
CA GLU A 132 11.51 -17.59 6.84
C GLU A 132 10.72 -16.70 7.81
N GLU A 133 11.20 -15.50 8.15
CA GLU A 133 10.59 -14.58 9.13
C GLU A 133 9.65 -13.54 8.48
N ASP A 134 9.56 -13.55 7.15
CA ASP A 134 8.84 -12.57 6.35
C ASP A 134 7.32 -12.81 6.21
N LEU A 135 6.63 -11.88 5.55
CA LEU A 135 5.21 -11.99 5.24
C LEU A 135 4.98 -12.32 3.77
N TRP A 136 4.15 -13.34 3.53
CA TRP A 136 3.57 -13.65 2.24
C TRP A 136 2.06 -13.50 2.27
N ALA A 137 1.47 -12.83 1.27
CA ALA A 137 0.01 -12.77 1.08
C ALA A 137 -0.40 -13.02 -0.37
N LYS A 138 -1.62 -13.52 -0.58
CA LYS A 138 -2.34 -13.48 -1.85
C LYS A 138 -3.59 -12.61 -1.67
N LEU A 139 -3.51 -11.40 -2.20
CA LEU A 139 -4.57 -10.41 -2.27
C LEU A 139 -4.37 -9.68 -3.59
N GLY A 140 -5.36 -9.75 -4.48
CA GLY A 140 -5.24 -9.21 -5.83
C GLY A 140 -5.16 -10.27 -6.93
N GLY A 141 -5.37 -9.80 -8.15
CA GLY A 141 -5.06 -10.47 -9.40
C GLY A 141 -3.78 -9.93 -10.04
N LYS A 142 -3.49 -10.44 -11.24
CA LYS A 142 -2.29 -10.04 -12.00
C LYS A 142 -2.35 -8.65 -12.61
N ASP A 143 -3.55 -8.10 -12.75
CA ASP A 143 -3.81 -6.81 -13.38
C ASP A 143 -4.15 -5.74 -12.32
N ASP A 144 -4.10 -6.12 -11.03
CA ASP A 144 -4.36 -5.21 -9.91
C ASP A 144 -3.08 -4.46 -9.54
N LEU A 145 -3.27 -3.24 -9.03
CA LEU A 145 -2.23 -2.39 -8.49
C LEU A 145 -2.24 -2.51 -6.96
N PRO A 146 -1.07 -2.65 -6.30
CA PRO A 146 -1.01 -2.64 -4.85
C PRO A 146 -1.33 -1.24 -4.30
N VAL A 147 -1.66 -1.15 -3.02
CA VAL A 147 -1.68 0.07 -2.18
C VAL A 147 -1.47 -0.34 -0.72
N THR A 148 -0.87 0.52 0.08
CA THR A 148 -0.59 0.33 1.51
C THR A 148 -1.15 1.53 2.26
N GLY A 149 -1.58 1.35 3.50
CA GLY A 149 -2.29 2.36 4.31
C GLY A 149 -2.51 1.86 5.72
N ASP A 150 -2.46 2.70 6.75
CA ASP A 150 -3.07 2.38 8.04
C ASP A 150 -4.57 2.61 7.94
N TRP A 151 -5.30 1.60 7.43
CA TRP A 151 -6.74 1.72 7.18
C TRP A 151 -7.57 1.74 8.46
N ASP A 152 -7.00 1.38 9.61
CA ASP A 152 -7.76 1.12 10.82
C ASP A 152 -7.22 1.77 12.10
N GLY A 153 -6.21 2.61 11.95
CA GLY A 153 -5.65 3.54 12.93
C GLY A 153 -4.93 2.86 14.09
N ASP A 154 -4.29 1.70 13.90
CA ASP A 154 -3.41 1.13 14.93
C ASP A 154 -1.94 1.50 14.83
N GLY A 155 -1.58 2.36 13.88
CA GLY A 155 -0.20 2.74 13.61
C GLY A 155 0.56 1.57 13.01
N LYS A 156 -0.08 0.82 12.11
CA LYS A 156 0.58 -0.16 11.25
C LYS A 156 0.00 -0.06 9.87
N ASP A 157 0.88 -0.25 8.91
CA ASP A 157 0.46 -0.29 7.53
C ASP A 157 -0.11 -1.65 7.16
N ASP A 158 -1.20 -1.57 6.44
CA ASP A 158 -1.95 -2.68 5.91
C ASP A 158 -1.79 -2.75 4.39
N ILE A 159 -2.32 -3.81 3.77
CA ILE A 159 -2.23 -4.01 2.32
C ILE A 159 -3.60 -3.86 1.65
N GLY A 160 -3.61 -3.43 0.39
CA GLY A 160 -4.81 -3.28 -0.40
C GLY A 160 -4.52 -3.41 -1.89
N THR A 161 -5.55 -3.64 -2.70
CA THR A 161 -5.41 -3.63 -4.15
C THR A 161 -6.47 -2.78 -4.82
N PHE A 162 -6.11 -2.17 -5.95
CA PHE A 162 -7.01 -1.49 -6.86
C PHE A 162 -6.96 -2.16 -8.24
N GLY A 163 -8.12 -2.58 -8.76
CA GLY A 163 -8.16 -3.28 -10.03
C GLY A 163 -9.57 -3.54 -10.53
N PRO A 164 -9.73 -4.36 -11.58
CA PRO A 164 -11.04 -4.72 -12.13
C PRO A 164 -11.96 -5.29 -11.04
N GLU A 165 -13.24 -4.94 -11.10
CA GLU A 165 -14.25 -5.38 -10.14
C GLU A 165 -14.41 -6.90 -10.11
N TRP A 166 -14.45 -7.46 -8.90
CA TRP A 166 -14.63 -8.88 -8.63
C TRP A 166 -16.11 -9.22 -8.51
N SER A 167 -16.39 -10.52 -8.67
CA SER A 167 -17.71 -11.07 -8.40
C SER A 167 -18.09 -10.82 -6.94
N GLY A 168 -19.19 -10.09 -6.71
CA GLY A 168 -19.71 -9.79 -5.38
C GLY A 168 -19.40 -8.40 -4.84
N ASP A 169 -18.52 -7.63 -5.47
CA ASP A 169 -18.12 -6.30 -4.99
C ASP A 169 -19.30 -5.34 -4.91
N ALA A 170 -20.20 -5.33 -5.91
CA ALA A 170 -21.43 -4.52 -5.85
C ALA A 170 -22.27 -4.75 -4.58
N ARG A 171 -22.26 -5.96 -4.02
CA ARG A 171 -22.93 -6.26 -2.73
C ARG A 171 -22.09 -5.78 -1.55
N ALA A 172 -20.77 -5.97 -1.59
CA ALA A 172 -19.87 -5.53 -0.53
C ALA A 172 -19.93 -4.01 -0.36
N ILE A 173 -19.84 -3.27 -1.48
CA ILE A 173 -19.93 -1.81 -1.56
C ILE A 173 -21.28 -1.32 -1.01
N ALA A 174 -22.39 -2.00 -1.33
CA ALA A 174 -23.73 -1.57 -0.89
C ALA A 174 -23.93 -1.56 0.63
N VAL A 175 -23.05 -2.21 1.39
CA VAL A 175 -23.08 -2.29 2.85
C VAL A 175 -21.75 -1.85 3.47
N GLU A 176 -20.95 -1.10 2.71
CA GLU A 176 -19.63 -0.63 3.14
C GLU A 176 -19.76 0.56 4.09
N PRO A 177 -19.29 0.46 5.35
CA PRO A 177 -19.37 1.55 6.31
C PRO A 177 -18.38 2.71 6.09
N GLY A 178 -17.37 2.56 5.23
CA GLY A 178 -16.24 3.50 5.16
C GLY A 178 -15.10 3.09 6.09
N LEU A 179 -13.95 3.73 5.92
CA LEU A 179 -12.83 3.65 6.83
C LEU A 179 -13.18 4.34 8.17
N PRO A 180 -12.57 3.94 9.29
CA PRO A 180 -12.73 4.68 10.53
C PRO A 180 -12.21 6.11 10.30
N ASP A 181 -13.00 7.12 10.61
CA ASP A 181 -12.62 8.53 10.45
C ASP A 181 -13.30 9.31 11.60
N PRO A 182 -12.65 10.32 12.22
CA PRO A 182 -13.21 11.08 13.34
C PRO A 182 -14.38 11.99 12.97
N PHE A 183 -14.46 12.45 11.72
CA PHE A 183 -15.59 13.17 11.12
C PHE A 183 -16.74 12.22 10.74
N ASN A 184 -16.45 10.94 10.52
CA ASN A 184 -17.46 9.90 10.34
C ASN A 184 -18.16 9.53 11.65
N MET A 185 -19.48 9.75 11.69
CA MET A 185 -20.31 9.18 12.76
C MET A 185 -20.24 7.65 12.67
N ARG A 186 -19.71 6.99 13.70
CA ARG A 186 -19.64 5.51 13.80
C ARG A 186 -21.03 4.87 13.66
N VAL A 187 -21.44 4.51 12.44
CA VAL A 187 -22.79 3.92 12.22
C VAL A 187 -22.81 2.39 12.27
N ALA A 188 -21.66 1.71 12.42
CA ALA A 188 -21.65 0.24 12.49
C ALA A 188 -20.47 -0.33 13.27
N ARG A 189 -20.58 -1.65 13.56
CA ARG A 189 -19.49 -2.46 14.13
C ARG A 189 -18.32 -2.47 13.14
N PRO A 190 -17.07 -2.31 13.60
CA PRO A 190 -15.89 -2.60 12.79
C PRO A 190 -16.03 -3.96 12.11
N LYS A 191 -15.84 -4.04 10.79
CA LYS A 191 -15.82 -5.31 10.06
C LYS A 191 -14.50 -6.01 10.38
N ASN A 192 -14.40 -6.61 11.56
CA ASN A 192 -13.24 -7.43 11.96
C ASN A 192 -13.56 -8.93 11.90
N PHE A 193 -14.50 -9.31 11.02
CA PHE A 193 -14.91 -10.70 10.87
C PHE A 193 -14.83 -11.08 9.40
N PRO A 194 -14.13 -12.20 9.08
CA PRO A 194 -14.13 -12.76 7.74
C PRO A 194 -15.56 -12.76 7.18
N PRO A 195 -15.81 -12.24 5.97
CA PRO A 195 -17.12 -12.32 5.36
C PRO A 195 -17.66 -13.76 5.45
N LYS A 196 -18.98 -13.88 5.57
CA LYS A 196 -19.59 -15.22 5.55
C LYS A 196 -19.20 -15.89 4.22
N PRO A 197 -19.12 -17.22 4.13
CA PRO A 197 -18.77 -17.90 2.87
C PRO A 197 -19.65 -17.53 1.66
N ALA A 198 -20.88 -17.07 1.90
CA ALA A 198 -21.77 -16.56 0.84
C ALA A 198 -21.40 -15.14 0.35
N ASP A 199 -20.65 -14.41 1.17
CA ASP A 199 -20.20 -13.03 0.98
C ASP A 199 -18.75 -12.95 0.46
N ALA A 200 -17.99 -14.04 0.58
CA ALA A 200 -16.64 -14.19 0.02
C ALA A 200 -16.66 -14.24 -1.53
N PRO A 201 -15.72 -13.55 -2.18
CA PRO A 201 -15.46 -13.65 -3.62
C PRO A 201 -15.05 -15.05 -4.07
N ASP A 202 -15.19 -15.31 -5.37
CA ASP A 202 -14.89 -16.60 -5.99
C ASP A 202 -13.41 -17.00 -5.84
N GLU A 203 -12.50 -16.03 -5.61
CA GLU A 203 -11.08 -16.28 -5.32
C GLU A 203 -10.76 -16.19 -3.82
N LEU A 204 -10.08 -17.22 -3.31
CA LEU A 204 -9.54 -17.22 -1.95
C LEU A 204 -8.40 -16.22 -1.82
N ARG A 205 -8.48 -15.42 -0.77
CA ARG A 205 -7.42 -14.51 -0.32
C ARG A 205 -6.70 -15.12 0.85
N LEU A 206 -5.38 -15.03 0.84
CA LEU A 206 -4.54 -15.89 1.67
C LEU A 206 -3.42 -15.10 2.32
N LEU A 207 -3.01 -15.51 3.52
CA LEU A 207 -1.97 -14.84 4.28
C LEU A 207 -1.13 -15.85 5.07
N LYS A 208 0.18 -15.66 5.09
CA LYS A 208 1.13 -16.52 5.79
C LYS A 208 2.38 -15.71 6.18
N ARG A 209 2.59 -15.55 7.49
CA ARG A 209 3.66 -14.75 8.09
C ARG A 209 5.01 -15.45 8.29
N SER A 210 5.19 -16.66 7.77
CA SER A 210 6.50 -17.34 7.78
C SER A 210 6.41 -18.58 6.92
N ALA A 211 7.53 -19.10 6.45
CA ALA A 211 7.57 -20.34 5.67
C ALA A 211 6.86 -21.53 6.36
N LYS A 212 6.79 -21.52 7.70
CA LYS A 212 6.16 -22.57 8.53
C LYS A 212 4.79 -22.18 9.09
N GLY A 213 4.37 -20.92 8.94
CA GLY A 213 3.09 -20.42 9.47
C GLY A 213 1.88 -21.10 8.84
N SER A 214 0.82 -21.29 9.64
CA SER A 214 -0.48 -21.72 9.14
C SER A 214 -1.09 -20.61 8.28
N PRO A 215 -1.58 -20.94 7.08
CA PRO A 215 -2.21 -19.93 6.26
C PRO A 215 -3.59 -19.57 6.78
N ARG A 216 -3.94 -18.30 6.60
CA ARG A 216 -5.25 -17.75 6.90
C ARG A 216 -5.96 -17.44 5.59
N ALA A 217 -7.26 -17.68 5.54
CA ALA A 217 -8.09 -17.28 4.41
C ALA A 217 -8.90 -16.04 4.81
N ASP A 218 -9.25 -15.24 3.80
CA ASP A 218 -10.23 -14.17 3.88
C ASP A 218 -9.77 -12.94 4.68
N VAL A 219 -8.95 -12.12 4.02
CA VAL A 219 -8.23 -11.00 4.64
C VAL A 219 -8.79 -9.62 4.26
N ILE A 220 -9.85 -9.50 3.46
CA ILE A 220 -10.42 -8.19 3.11
C ILE A 220 -11.46 -7.76 4.12
N ASP A 221 -11.38 -6.48 4.49
CA ASP A 221 -12.31 -5.82 5.41
C ASP A 221 -13.15 -4.76 4.68
N HIS A 222 -12.56 -4.03 3.73
CA HIS A 222 -13.22 -2.93 3.00
C HIS A 222 -13.19 -3.12 1.47
N VAL A 223 -14.31 -2.82 0.83
CA VAL A 223 -14.43 -2.80 -0.64
C VAL A 223 -15.07 -1.50 -1.10
N PHE A 224 -14.32 -0.70 -1.84
CA PHE A 224 -14.78 0.61 -2.33
C PHE A 224 -14.85 0.67 -3.85
N ARG A 225 -15.66 1.60 -4.35
CA ARG A 225 -15.65 1.98 -5.77
C ARG A 225 -15.25 3.43 -5.90
N TYR A 226 -13.96 3.64 -6.08
CA TYR A 226 -13.35 4.95 -6.21
C TYR A 226 -12.29 4.92 -7.32
N GLY A 227 -12.50 5.65 -8.41
CA GLY A 227 -11.63 5.59 -9.60
C GLY A 227 -12.10 4.63 -10.71
N THR A 228 -11.28 4.52 -11.75
CA THR A 228 -11.53 3.80 -13.01
C THR A 228 -10.26 3.17 -13.57
N ASP A 229 -10.38 2.41 -14.67
CA ASP A 229 -9.23 1.91 -15.42
C ASP A 229 -8.23 3.03 -15.79
N GLY A 230 -6.94 2.74 -15.63
CA GLY A 230 -5.83 3.66 -15.90
C GLY A 230 -5.49 4.63 -14.78
N ASP A 231 -6.24 4.63 -13.68
CA ASP A 231 -5.89 5.38 -12.48
C ASP A 231 -4.77 4.67 -11.69
N ILE A 232 -3.95 5.46 -11.01
CA ILE A 232 -2.94 4.95 -10.08
C ILE A 232 -3.47 5.12 -8.65
N PRO A 233 -3.63 4.06 -7.85
CA PRO A 233 -4.07 4.19 -6.47
C PRO A 233 -2.96 4.83 -5.63
N VAL A 234 -3.37 5.69 -4.71
CA VAL A 234 -2.52 6.31 -3.68
C VAL A 234 -3.27 6.24 -2.35
N ALA A 235 -2.55 6.36 -1.25
CA ALA A 235 -3.15 6.45 0.07
C ALA A 235 -2.25 7.28 0.97
N GLY A 236 -2.87 7.93 1.94
CA GLY A 236 -2.20 8.74 2.94
C GLY A 236 -3.20 9.34 3.92
N ASP A 237 -2.72 9.83 5.05
CA ASP A 237 -3.48 10.63 6.00
C ASP A 237 -3.61 12.07 5.48
N TRP A 238 -4.59 12.29 4.61
CA TRP A 238 -4.81 13.59 3.98
C TRP A 238 -5.27 14.69 4.94
N ASN A 239 -5.70 14.34 6.16
CA ASN A 239 -6.39 15.27 7.07
C ASN A 239 -5.75 15.37 8.48
N GLY A 240 -4.77 14.52 8.79
CA GLY A 240 -4.01 14.49 10.04
C GLY A 240 -4.72 13.77 11.18
N ASP A 241 -5.60 12.81 10.89
CA ASP A 241 -6.33 12.05 11.91
C ASP A 241 -5.68 10.73 12.35
N GLY A 242 -4.55 10.38 11.73
CA GLY A 242 -3.78 9.17 11.94
C GLY A 242 -4.36 7.95 11.22
N ILE A 243 -5.20 8.13 10.19
CA ILE A 243 -5.77 7.05 9.40
C ILE A 243 -5.53 7.33 7.92
N SER A 244 -4.87 6.41 7.23
CA SER A 244 -4.68 6.54 5.80
C SER A 244 -6.02 6.34 5.07
N THR A 245 -6.34 7.25 4.16
CA THR A 245 -7.53 7.17 3.31
C THR A 245 -7.14 7.05 1.85
N ILE A 246 -8.06 6.59 1.01
CA ILE A 246 -7.75 6.25 -0.39
C ILE A 246 -7.69 7.50 -1.28
N GLY A 247 -7.01 7.38 -2.40
CA GLY A 247 -7.02 8.38 -3.45
C GLY A 247 -6.61 7.79 -4.79
N ILE A 248 -6.85 8.52 -5.87
CA ILE A 248 -6.31 8.17 -7.19
C ILE A 248 -5.55 9.31 -7.82
N PHE A 249 -4.48 8.97 -8.53
CA PHE A 249 -3.80 9.86 -9.46
C PHE A 249 -4.20 9.52 -10.89
N ARG A 250 -4.68 10.52 -11.61
CA ARG A 250 -5.10 10.44 -13.01
C ARG A 250 -4.51 11.59 -13.79
N ASN A 251 -3.44 11.34 -14.54
CA ASN A 251 -2.90 12.27 -15.53
C ASN A 251 -2.61 13.68 -14.97
N GLY A 252 -1.93 13.76 -13.81
CA GLY A 252 -1.63 15.03 -13.13
C GLY A 252 -2.71 15.52 -12.17
N LYS A 253 -3.80 14.77 -12.00
CA LYS A 253 -4.88 15.10 -11.08
C LYS A 253 -4.98 14.08 -9.97
N TRP A 254 -4.98 14.56 -8.74
CA TRP A 254 -5.23 13.76 -7.56
C TRP A 254 -6.70 13.89 -7.19
N HIS A 255 -7.33 12.78 -6.88
CA HIS A 255 -8.68 12.69 -6.37
C HIS A 255 -8.55 12.03 -5.00
N LEU A 256 -8.67 12.81 -3.94
CA LEU A 256 -8.42 12.38 -2.56
C LEU A 256 -9.75 12.17 -1.84
N ASP A 257 -9.96 10.98 -1.29
CA ASP A 257 -11.11 10.64 -0.44
C ASP A 257 -10.86 11.21 0.95
N MET A 258 -11.44 12.37 1.23
CA MET A 258 -11.08 13.14 2.44
C MET A 258 -11.83 12.69 3.70
N ASP A 259 -12.95 11.97 3.52
CA ASP A 259 -13.78 11.46 4.62
C ASP A 259 -13.79 9.92 4.69
N GLY A 260 -12.99 9.25 3.86
CA GLY A 260 -12.76 7.81 3.92
C GLY A 260 -14.02 6.97 3.63
N ASP A 261 -15.05 7.53 3.02
CA ASP A 261 -16.30 6.83 2.76
C ASP A 261 -16.26 5.96 1.49
N GLY A 262 -15.18 6.08 0.71
CA GLY A 262 -14.92 5.35 -0.52
C GLY A 262 -15.83 5.73 -1.67
N GLN A 263 -16.47 6.89 -1.62
CA GLN A 263 -17.42 7.40 -2.62
C GLN A 263 -17.11 8.85 -3.00
N TRP A 264 -16.95 9.09 -4.31
CA TRP A 264 -16.75 10.44 -4.81
C TRP A 264 -17.90 11.39 -4.42
N SER A 265 -17.60 12.36 -3.57
CA SER A 265 -18.56 13.28 -2.96
C SER A 265 -18.11 14.74 -3.05
N ARG A 266 -18.68 15.60 -2.21
CA ARG A 266 -18.28 17.02 -2.06
C ARG A 266 -17.31 17.24 -0.90
N ALA A 267 -17.09 16.21 -0.08
CA ALA A 267 -16.07 16.23 0.96
C ALA A 267 -14.67 16.04 0.34
N ASP A 268 -14.62 15.33 -0.78
CA ASP A 268 -13.40 15.03 -1.53
C ASP A 268 -12.81 16.22 -2.25
N VAL A 269 -11.50 16.11 -2.52
CA VAL A 269 -10.71 17.16 -3.15
C VAL A 269 -10.12 16.67 -4.46
N ILE A 270 -10.11 17.56 -5.47
CA ILE A 270 -9.31 17.41 -6.68
C ILE A 270 -8.12 18.36 -6.59
N VAL A 271 -6.91 17.81 -6.69
CA VAL A 271 -5.66 18.59 -6.73
C VAL A 271 -5.02 18.48 -8.10
N TYR A 272 -4.48 19.59 -8.62
CA TYR A 272 -3.75 19.64 -9.89
C TYR A 272 -2.27 19.76 -9.63
N PHE A 273 -1.60 18.62 -9.45
CA PHE A 273 -0.19 18.55 -9.08
C PHE A 273 0.51 17.46 -9.90
N GLY A 274 1.26 17.89 -10.91
CA GLY A 274 1.89 17.00 -11.89
C GLY A 274 1.18 16.98 -13.25
N GLU A 275 1.58 16.04 -14.10
CA GLU A 275 1.20 15.91 -15.51
C GLU A 275 0.99 14.44 -15.90
N PRO A 276 0.40 14.16 -17.08
CA PRO A 276 0.34 12.80 -17.61
C PRO A 276 1.72 12.16 -17.74
N GLY A 277 1.87 10.95 -17.18
CA GLY A 277 3.10 10.16 -17.21
C GLY A 277 3.99 10.30 -15.97
N ASP A 278 3.66 11.22 -15.07
CA ASP A 278 4.28 11.29 -13.77
C ASP A 278 3.89 10.11 -12.89
N ARG A 279 4.75 9.77 -11.94
CA ARG A 279 4.48 8.74 -10.95
C ARG A 279 4.21 9.40 -9.59
N PRO A 280 3.03 9.18 -8.97
CA PRO A 280 2.71 9.79 -7.69
C PRO A 280 3.58 9.20 -6.58
N VAL A 281 4.05 10.06 -5.68
CA VAL A 281 4.62 9.68 -4.37
C VAL A 281 3.79 10.36 -3.30
N VAL A 282 3.64 9.70 -2.17
CA VAL A 282 2.99 10.22 -0.97
C VAL A 282 3.99 10.08 0.18
N GLY A 283 3.80 10.84 1.26
CA GLY A 283 4.49 10.69 2.54
C GLY A 283 4.50 11.97 3.35
N ASP A 284 4.76 11.87 4.65
CA ASP A 284 4.99 12.97 5.57
C ASP A 284 6.40 13.54 5.35
N PHE A 285 6.57 14.34 4.30
CA PHE A 285 7.87 14.83 3.88
C PHE A 285 8.38 15.97 4.78
N ASN A 286 7.50 16.60 5.56
CA ASN A 286 7.84 17.72 6.45
C ASN A 286 7.82 17.36 7.95
N GLY A 287 7.35 16.18 8.32
CA GLY A 287 7.31 15.66 9.70
C GLY A 287 6.19 16.25 10.56
N ASP A 288 5.07 16.68 9.97
CA ASP A 288 3.94 17.25 10.70
C ASP A 288 2.80 16.26 11.01
N GLY A 289 2.93 15.02 10.51
CA GLY A 289 1.98 13.92 10.66
C GLY A 289 0.83 13.95 9.65
N ILE A 290 0.90 14.77 8.60
CA ILE A 290 -0.04 14.78 7.47
C ILE A 290 0.73 14.34 6.22
N ASP A 291 0.14 13.43 5.45
CA ASP A 291 0.78 12.99 4.22
C ASP A 291 0.66 14.03 3.10
N GLU A 292 1.82 14.44 2.57
CA GLU A 292 1.93 15.30 1.41
C GLU A 292 1.87 14.51 0.10
N ILE A 293 1.50 15.22 -0.98
CA ILE A 293 1.57 14.69 -2.34
C ILE A 293 2.86 15.10 -3.04
N GLY A 294 3.32 14.25 -3.96
CA GLY A 294 4.46 14.57 -4.81
C GLY A 294 4.47 13.74 -6.07
N PHE A 295 5.40 14.02 -6.97
CA PHE A 295 5.61 13.17 -8.13
C PHE A 295 7.08 12.99 -8.50
N PHE A 296 7.33 11.84 -9.13
CA PHE A 296 8.59 11.49 -9.76
C PHE A 296 8.47 11.54 -11.29
N ARG A 297 9.40 12.23 -11.93
CA ARG A 297 9.53 12.34 -13.38
C ARG A 297 10.99 12.16 -13.79
N ALA A 298 11.31 10.96 -14.26
CA ALA A 298 12.60 10.67 -14.90
C ALA A 298 13.84 11.08 -14.08
N GLY A 299 13.83 10.84 -12.76
CA GLY A 299 14.90 11.21 -11.83
C GLY A 299 14.64 12.53 -11.09
N GLN A 300 13.69 13.34 -11.54
CA GLN A 300 13.25 14.53 -10.82
C GLN A 300 12.16 14.17 -9.81
N TRP A 301 12.32 14.61 -8.57
CA TRP A 301 11.30 14.58 -7.52
C TRP A 301 10.74 15.99 -7.35
N THR A 302 9.43 16.11 -7.11
CA THR A 302 8.73 17.35 -6.78
C THR A 302 7.71 17.05 -5.69
N LEU A 303 7.90 17.64 -4.51
CA LEU A 303 7.13 17.36 -3.30
C LEU A 303 6.44 18.65 -2.80
N ASP A 304 5.16 18.56 -2.49
CA ASP A 304 4.30 19.62 -1.93
C ASP A 304 4.62 19.88 -0.45
N ILE A 305 5.87 20.24 -0.15
CA ILE A 305 6.41 20.27 1.22
C ILE A 305 5.70 21.26 2.15
N ASP A 306 5.01 22.26 1.60
CA ASP A 306 4.20 23.22 2.36
C ASP A 306 2.72 22.84 2.46
N GLY A 307 2.33 21.69 1.90
CA GLY A 307 1.03 21.06 2.07
C GLY A 307 -0.13 21.89 1.52
N ASP A 308 0.14 22.84 0.63
CA ASP A 308 -0.85 23.80 0.14
C ASP A 308 -1.66 23.25 -1.04
N ARG A 309 -1.26 22.09 -1.58
CA ARG A 309 -1.90 21.39 -2.70
C ARG A 309 -1.87 22.23 -3.97
N GLU A 310 -0.90 23.12 -4.11
CA GLU A 310 -0.67 23.92 -5.30
C GLU A 310 0.78 23.73 -5.79
N LEU A 311 0.94 23.44 -7.08
CA LEU A 311 2.27 23.35 -7.67
C LEU A 311 2.88 24.77 -7.81
N THR A 312 3.76 25.15 -6.88
CA THR A 312 4.37 26.47 -6.76
C THR A 312 5.91 26.44 -6.73
N ALA A 313 6.52 27.50 -6.21
CA ALA A 313 7.97 27.62 -6.04
C ALA A 313 8.42 27.26 -4.61
N HIS A 314 7.47 27.01 -3.70
CA HIS A 314 7.75 26.55 -2.34
C HIS A 314 7.94 25.02 -2.27
N ASP A 315 7.44 24.30 -3.28
CA ASP A 315 7.68 22.86 -3.46
C ASP A 315 9.17 22.50 -3.47
N ARG A 316 9.49 21.35 -2.88
CA ARG A 316 10.83 20.79 -2.89
C ARG A 316 11.07 20.06 -4.21
N VAL A 317 12.01 20.56 -5.01
CA VAL A 317 12.40 19.96 -6.30
C VAL A 317 13.88 19.54 -6.28
N PHE A 318 14.17 18.27 -6.56
CA PHE A 318 15.53 17.74 -6.59
C PHE A 318 15.71 16.57 -7.58
N GLN A 319 16.95 16.16 -7.80
CA GLN A 319 17.32 15.06 -8.70
C GLN A 319 17.86 13.87 -7.91
N TYR A 320 17.21 12.72 -8.05
CA TYR A 320 17.61 11.45 -7.46
C TYR A 320 17.04 10.29 -8.30
N GLY A 321 17.93 9.49 -8.90
CA GLY A 321 17.56 8.40 -9.83
C GLY A 321 17.50 8.83 -11.29
N ASP A 322 16.94 7.96 -12.14
CA ASP A 322 16.71 8.19 -13.56
C ASP A 322 15.35 7.60 -14.03
N ALA A 323 15.04 7.73 -15.32
CA ALA A 323 13.77 7.27 -15.91
C ALA A 323 13.45 5.78 -15.76
N HIS A 324 14.44 4.95 -15.41
CA HIS A 324 14.28 3.52 -15.22
C HIS A 324 14.09 3.12 -13.75
N ASP A 325 14.27 4.03 -12.81
CA ASP A 325 13.97 3.77 -11.39
C ASP A 325 12.49 3.94 -11.12
N LEU A 326 11.93 3.07 -10.29
CA LEU A 326 10.65 3.28 -9.63
C LEU A 326 10.92 4.00 -8.29
N PRO A 327 10.29 5.15 -8.02
CA PRO A 327 10.41 5.79 -6.72
C PRO A 327 9.70 4.92 -5.66
N ILE A 328 10.12 5.05 -4.43
CA ILE A 328 9.43 4.54 -3.23
C ILE A 328 9.70 5.55 -2.11
N VAL A 329 8.82 5.68 -1.13
CA VAL A 329 9.03 6.59 0.00
C VAL A 329 8.84 5.80 1.32
N GLY A 330 9.39 6.28 2.42
CA GLY A 330 9.27 5.72 3.77
C GLY A 330 10.25 6.40 4.72
N ASP A 331 10.00 6.35 6.02
CA ASP A 331 10.90 6.75 7.09
C ASP A 331 11.92 5.63 7.35
N TRP A 332 13.04 5.71 6.63
CA TRP A 332 14.02 4.62 6.63
C TRP A 332 14.90 4.63 7.88
N ASP A 333 14.85 5.69 8.70
CA ASP A 333 15.70 5.84 9.88
C ASP A 333 14.97 6.15 11.21
N GLY A 334 13.65 6.25 11.17
CA GLY A 334 12.74 6.30 12.31
C GLY A 334 12.65 7.69 12.95
N ASP A 335 12.87 8.75 12.17
CA ASP A 335 12.83 10.12 12.66
C ASP A 335 11.45 10.81 12.52
N GLY A 336 10.50 10.11 11.90
CA GLY A 336 9.14 10.56 11.62
C GLY A 336 9.02 11.40 10.36
N VAL A 337 10.05 11.47 9.51
CA VAL A 337 10.02 12.14 8.20
C VAL A 337 10.23 11.12 7.10
N ASP A 338 9.37 11.19 6.10
CA ASP A 338 9.39 10.28 4.98
C ASP A 338 10.41 10.67 3.91
N GLU A 339 11.10 9.67 3.38
CA GLU A 339 12.32 9.90 2.60
C GLU A 339 12.35 9.14 1.27
N PRO A 340 13.04 9.70 0.25
CA PRO A 340 13.12 9.05 -1.05
C PRO A 340 13.89 7.72 -1.05
N GLY A 341 13.34 6.75 -1.76
CA GLY A 341 13.98 5.51 -2.16
C GLY A 341 13.83 5.27 -3.66
N LEU A 342 14.65 4.36 -4.20
CA LEU A 342 14.57 3.92 -5.59
C LEU A 342 14.61 2.39 -5.65
N TYR A 343 13.72 1.83 -6.47
CA TYR A 343 13.75 0.44 -6.88
C TYR A 343 14.08 0.33 -8.37
N ARG A 344 15.04 -0.53 -8.70
CA ARG A 344 15.44 -0.81 -10.08
C ARG A 344 15.45 -2.29 -10.35
N GLU A 345 14.78 -2.72 -11.41
CA GLU A 345 14.94 -4.08 -11.91
C GLU A 345 16.34 -4.28 -12.50
N VAL A 346 17.10 -5.21 -11.93
CA VAL A 346 18.39 -5.63 -12.48
C VAL A 346 18.12 -6.73 -13.50
N ARG A 347 18.13 -6.37 -14.79
CA ARG A 347 18.17 -7.38 -15.86
C ARG A 347 19.50 -8.11 -15.77
N GLN A 348 19.47 -9.42 -15.48
CA GLN A 348 20.67 -10.24 -15.67
C GLN A 348 21.01 -10.22 -17.17
N HIS A 349 22.13 -9.60 -17.52
CA HIS A 349 22.71 -9.77 -18.84
C HIS A 349 23.07 -11.25 -18.99
N GLY A 350 22.38 -11.95 -19.90
CA GLY A 350 22.78 -13.28 -20.31
C GLY A 350 24.08 -13.20 -21.11
N ASP A 351 25.06 -14.00 -20.71
CA ASP A 351 26.30 -14.27 -21.43
C ASP A 351 26.05 -14.94 -22.80
#